data_AF-A0A6A6DE36-F1
#
_entry.id   AF-A0A6A6DE36-F1
#
_cell.length_a   1.000
_cell.length_b   1.000
_cell.length_c   1.000
_cell.angle_alpha   90.00
_cell.angle_beta   90.00
_cell.angle_gamma   90.00
#
_symmetry.space_group_name_H-M   'P 1'
#
loop_
_entity.id
_entity.type
_entity.pdbx_description
1 polymer ?
#
loop_
_entity_poly.entity_id
_entity_poly.type
_entity_poly.pdbx_seq_one_letter_code
_entity_poly.pdbx_strand_id
1 'polypeptide(L)'
;INTMHPKILISLLTALVATSSAIPTNNEAEPLDIEKRACSKKVDWQAGGCETDWDEHCYDKCYTQGAKKKCCMNSIDSDITSQHCFIGWNTCECSCMT
;
A
#
# COMPACT_ATOMS: atom_id res chain seq x y z
N ILE A 1 -21.82 56.30 0.16
CA ILE A 1 -21.72 55.16 -0.79
C ILE A 1 -20.45 54.40 -0.43
N ASN A 2 -20.61 53.20 0.14
CA ASN A 2 -19.51 52.30 0.49
C ASN A 2 -19.08 51.51 -0.73
N THR A 3 -17.79 51.48 -1.05
CA THR A 3 -17.08 50.26 -1.54
C THR A 3 -15.58 50.55 -1.70
N MET A 4 -14.76 50.07 -0.75
CA MET A 4 -13.35 49.79 -1.00
C MET A 4 -13.27 48.32 -1.43
N HIS A 5 -12.92 48.06 -2.68
CA HIS A 5 -12.66 46.71 -3.19
C HIS A 5 -11.30 46.20 -2.69
N PRO A 6 -11.23 45.05 -2.00
CA PRO A 6 -9.95 44.41 -1.70
C PRO A 6 -9.49 43.61 -2.92
N LYS A 7 -8.51 44.13 -3.66
CA LYS A 7 -7.80 43.35 -4.68
C LYS A 7 -6.78 42.45 -4.00
N ILE A 8 -7.24 41.27 -3.59
CA ILE A 8 -6.40 40.15 -3.20
C ILE A 8 -5.81 39.55 -4.49
N LEU A 9 -4.52 39.76 -4.74
CA LEU A 9 -3.78 39.04 -5.78
C LEU A 9 -2.84 38.05 -5.09
N ILE A 10 -3.38 36.88 -4.79
CA ILE A 10 -2.61 35.70 -4.41
C ILE A 10 -1.93 35.19 -5.69
N SER A 11 -0.66 35.52 -5.86
CA SER A 11 0.20 34.89 -6.88
C SER A 11 0.62 33.54 -6.32
N LEU A 12 -0.14 32.49 -6.63
CA LEU A 12 0.11 31.13 -6.16
C LEU A 12 1.32 30.55 -6.91
N LEU A 13 2.32 30.14 -6.14
CA LEU A 13 3.56 29.53 -6.61
C LEU A 13 3.31 28.17 -7.30
N THR A 14 4.15 27.98 -8.31
CA THR A 14 4.44 26.81 -9.14
C THR A 14 4.40 25.46 -8.40
N ALA A 15 3.61 24.51 -8.91
CA ALA A 15 3.81 23.08 -8.64
C ALA A 15 4.27 22.38 -9.93
N LEU A 16 5.57 22.07 -10.00
CA LEU A 16 6.12 21.13 -10.97
C LEU A 16 5.50 19.76 -10.71
N VAL A 17 4.73 19.23 -11.67
CA VAL A 17 4.35 17.82 -11.66
C VAL A 17 5.42 17.06 -12.44
N ALA A 18 6.34 16.42 -11.73
CA ALA A 18 7.22 15.42 -12.33
C ALA A 18 6.40 14.15 -12.59
N THR A 19 5.98 13.93 -13.83
CA THR A 19 5.37 12.67 -14.24
C THR A 19 6.46 11.63 -14.45
N SER A 20 6.68 10.74 -13.49
CA SER A 20 7.44 9.50 -13.73
C SER A 20 6.62 8.59 -14.64
N SER A 21 6.85 8.66 -15.95
CA SER A 21 6.37 7.65 -16.89
C SER A 21 7.31 6.44 -16.83
N ALA A 22 6.93 5.41 -16.09
CA ALA A 22 7.58 4.10 -16.20
C ALA A 22 7.30 3.53 -17.60
N ILE A 23 8.36 3.35 -18.40
CA ILE A 23 8.29 2.72 -19.72
C ILE A 23 8.00 1.22 -19.50
N PRO A 24 6.91 0.65 -20.03
CA PRO A 24 6.67 -0.78 -19.91
C PRO A 24 7.66 -1.50 -20.84
N THR A 25 8.61 -2.24 -20.26
CA THR A 25 9.41 -3.20 -21.01
C THR A 25 8.54 -4.44 -21.24
N ASN A 26 8.11 -4.65 -22.50
CA ASN A 26 7.44 -5.88 -22.91
C ASN A 26 8.42 -7.04 -22.73
N ASN A 27 8.33 -7.73 -21.59
CA ASN A 27 8.84 -9.07 -21.43
C ASN A 27 7.62 -9.99 -21.40
N GLU A 28 7.42 -10.73 -22.48
CA GLU A 28 6.46 -11.83 -22.59
C GLU A 28 6.91 -13.04 -21.76
N ALA A 29 7.28 -12.79 -20.50
CA ALA A 29 7.60 -13.82 -19.53
C ALA A 29 6.28 -14.26 -18.87
N GLU A 30 5.74 -15.34 -19.41
CA GLU A 30 4.74 -16.25 -18.84
C GLU A 30 4.00 -15.72 -17.59
N PRO A 31 2.79 -15.15 -17.74
CA PRO A 31 2.04 -14.53 -16.64
C PRO A 31 1.64 -15.51 -15.53
N LEU A 32 1.77 -16.83 -15.77
CA LEU A 32 1.36 -17.88 -14.84
C LEU A 32 2.42 -18.23 -13.78
N ASP A 33 3.69 -17.86 -13.99
CA ASP A 33 4.79 -18.27 -13.10
C ASP A 33 5.12 -17.22 -12.02
N ILE A 34 4.87 -15.93 -12.29
CA ILE A 34 5.09 -14.85 -11.30
C ILE A 34 4.10 -14.93 -10.14
N GLU A 35 2.83 -15.22 -10.43
CA GLU A 35 1.77 -15.35 -9.41
C GLU A 35 2.01 -16.56 -8.49
N LYS A 36 2.52 -17.67 -9.04
CA LYS A 36 2.89 -18.86 -8.27
C LYS A 36 4.17 -18.69 -7.44
N ARG A 37 5.16 -17.95 -7.94
CA ARG A 37 6.41 -17.67 -7.19
C ARG A 37 6.19 -16.72 -6.01
N ALA A 38 5.23 -15.81 -6.12
CA ALA A 38 4.93 -14.78 -5.13
C ALA A 38 4.59 -15.31 -3.72
N CYS A 39 4.37 -16.60 -3.54
CA CYS A 39 3.96 -17.19 -2.26
C CYS A 39 4.78 -18.40 -1.84
N SER A 40 5.82 -18.71 -2.62
CA SER A 40 6.50 -19.99 -2.51
C SER A 40 7.51 -20.08 -1.36
N LYS A 41 8.01 -18.98 -0.78
CA LYS A 41 8.94 -19.04 0.37
C LYS A 41 8.91 -17.72 1.15
N LYS A 42 8.44 -17.74 2.40
CA LYS A 42 8.56 -16.65 3.39
C LYS A 42 8.35 -15.26 2.81
N VAL A 43 7.12 -15.00 2.39
CA VAL A 43 6.78 -13.68 1.86
C VAL A 43 6.11 -12.96 3.00
N ASP A 44 6.84 -12.03 3.59
CA ASP A 44 6.23 -11.01 4.42
C ASP A 44 5.73 -9.94 3.44
N TRP A 45 4.45 -9.58 3.50
CA TRP A 45 3.86 -8.55 2.65
C TRP A 45 3.01 -7.60 3.48
N GLN A 46 2.88 -6.36 3.03
CA GLN A 46 1.99 -5.41 3.70
C GLN A 46 0.56 -5.57 3.21
N ALA A 47 -0.39 -5.68 4.15
CA ALA A 47 -1.83 -5.73 3.84
C ALA A 47 -2.37 -4.36 3.37
N GLY A 48 -1.66 -3.27 3.69
CA GLY A 48 -2.07 -1.91 3.36
C GLY A 48 -1.03 -0.87 3.74
N GLY A 49 -1.46 0.39 3.76
CA GLY A 49 -0.61 1.52 4.17
C GLY A 49 -0.61 1.74 5.68
N CYS A 50 -0.13 2.92 6.10
CA CYS A 50 -0.23 3.33 7.48
C CYS A 50 -1.70 3.61 7.86
N GLU A 51 -2.16 3.05 8.97
CA GLU A 51 -3.46 3.34 9.57
C GLU A 51 -3.30 3.40 11.11
N THR A 52 -4.17 4.15 11.79
CA THR A 52 -4.13 4.27 13.27
C THR A 52 -4.81 3.10 13.97
N ASP A 53 -5.62 2.35 13.25
CA ASP A 53 -6.43 1.26 13.78
C ASP A 53 -6.27 0.07 12.83
N TRP A 54 -5.62 -0.98 13.30
CA TRP A 54 -5.41 -2.23 12.57
C TRP A 54 -5.91 -3.45 13.36
N ASP A 55 -6.23 -3.27 14.65
CA ASP A 55 -6.43 -4.37 15.61
C ASP A 55 -7.55 -5.33 15.20
N GLU A 56 -8.60 -4.82 14.55
CA GLU A 56 -9.78 -5.62 14.19
C GLU A 56 -9.74 -6.21 12.77
N HIS A 57 -8.96 -5.63 11.85
CA HIS A 57 -9.02 -6.00 10.43
C HIS A 57 -7.69 -6.40 9.80
N CYS A 58 -6.57 -6.30 10.51
CA CYS A 58 -5.26 -6.70 9.97
C CYS A 58 -5.28 -8.16 9.46
N TYR A 59 -5.73 -9.09 10.29
CA TYR A 59 -5.85 -10.50 9.92
C TYR A 59 -6.81 -10.73 8.74
N ASP A 60 -7.99 -10.09 8.73
CA ASP A 60 -8.97 -10.24 7.64
C ASP A 60 -8.42 -9.74 6.29
N LYS A 61 -7.68 -8.63 6.30
CA LYS A 61 -6.98 -8.12 5.12
C LYS A 61 -5.92 -9.09 4.64
N CYS A 62 -5.09 -9.61 5.54
CA CYS A 62 -4.09 -10.62 5.20
C CYS A 62 -4.75 -11.84 4.58
N TYR A 63 -5.78 -12.39 5.23
CA TYR A 63 -6.53 -13.56 4.76
C TYR A 63 -7.14 -13.32 3.38
N THR A 64 -7.82 -12.19 3.18
CA THR A 64 -8.42 -11.83 1.89
C THR A 64 -7.38 -11.72 0.78
N GLN A 65 -6.22 -11.12 1.07
CA GLN A 65 -5.14 -11.01 0.08
C GLN A 65 -4.48 -12.35 -0.21
N GLY A 66 -4.23 -13.16 0.81
CA GLY A 66 -3.73 -14.52 0.68
C GLY A 66 -4.66 -15.38 -0.16
N ALA A 67 -5.96 -15.34 0.13
CA ALA A 67 -6.97 -16.06 -0.65
C ALA A 67 -6.99 -15.63 -2.12
N LYS A 68 -6.92 -14.32 -2.41
CA LYS A 68 -6.85 -13.79 -3.78
C LYS A 68 -5.61 -14.30 -4.53
N LYS A 69 -4.47 -14.35 -3.86
CA LYS A 69 -3.19 -14.80 -4.44
C LYS A 69 -3.04 -16.32 -4.41
N LYS A 70 -3.96 -17.06 -3.78
CA LYS A 70 -3.91 -18.51 -3.48
C LYS A 70 -2.68 -18.90 -2.66
N CYS A 71 -2.44 -18.14 -1.61
CA CYS A 71 -1.24 -18.18 -0.80
C CYS A 71 -1.57 -18.40 0.66
N CYS A 72 -0.83 -19.32 1.29
CA CYS A 72 -0.83 -19.48 2.74
C CYS A 72 -2.24 -19.67 3.31
N MET A 73 -3.05 -20.43 2.55
CA MET A 73 -4.50 -20.59 2.73
C MET A 73 -4.90 -21.07 4.13
N ASN A 74 -3.98 -21.75 4.82
CA ASN A 74 -4.18 -22.30 6.16
C ASN A 74 -3.05 -21.93 7.13
N SER A 75 -2.19 -20.99 6.73
CA SER A 75 -0.98 -20.63 7.47
C SER A 75 -0.71 -19.14 7.39
N ILE A 76 -1.76 -18.33 7.28
CA ILE A 76 -1.63 -16.87 7.31
C ILE A 76 -1.41 -16.40 8.74
N ASP A 77 -0.44 -15.52 8.90
CA ASP A 77 -0.20 -14.75 10.12
C ASP A 77 -0.27 -13.26 9.81
N SER A 78 -0.52 -12.47 10.84
CA SER A 78 -0.61 -11.01 10.72
C SER A 78 -0.04 -10.32 11.96
N ASP A 79 0.79 -9.31 11.75
CA ASP A 79 1.43 -8.52 12.80
C ASP A 79 1.22 -7.01 12.55
N ILE A 80 1.08 -6.25 13.63
CA ILE A 80 0.91 -4.79 13.57
C ILE A 80 2.23 -4.15 13.97
N THR A 81 2.87 -3.49 13.01
CA THR A 81 4.17 -2.87 13.20
C THR A 81 4.11 -1.37 12.89
N SER A 82 4.83 -0.56 13.66
CA SER A 82 4.91 0.89 13.43
C SER A 82 6.00 1.27 12.42
N GLN A 83 6.62 0.29 11.76
CA GLN A 83 7.71 0.54 10.83
C GLN A 83 7.22 1.35 9.62
N HIS A 84 8.00 2.34 9.20
CA HIS A 84 7.73 3.20 8.04
C HIS A 84 6.46 4.07 8.14
N CYS A 85 5.90 4.24 9.34
CA CYS A 85 4.75 5.10 9.59
C CYS A 85 5.07 6.32 10.46
N PHE A 86 4.19 7.32 10.40
CA PHE A 86 4.21 8.44 11.33
C PHE A 86 3.86 7.98 12.74
N ILE A 87 4.28 8.72 13.77
CA ILE A 87 4.03 8.37 15.17
C ILE A 87 2.52 8.19 15.42
N GLY A 88 2.14 7.08 16.04
CA GLY A 88 0.75 6.72 16.32
C GLY A 88 0.02 6.02 15.16
N TRP A 89 0.73 5.73 14.06
CA TRP A 89 0.23 4.96 12.94
C TRP A 89 1.03 3.66 12.81
N ASN A 90 0.38 2.62 12.33
CA ASN A 90 0.96 1.31 12.14
C ASN A 90 0.68 0.80 10.73
N THR A 91 1.44 -0.18 10.28
CA THR A 91 1.14 -1.03 9.13
C THR A 91 0.75 -2.41 9.61
N CYS A 92 -0.08 -3.10 8.83
CA CYS A 92 -0.32 -4.52 8.97
C CYS A 92 0.61 -5.31 8.04
N GLU A 93 1.49 -6.10 8.63
CA GLU A 93 2.33 -7.07 7.93
C GLU A 93 1.69 -8.44 7.99
N CYS A 94 1.69 -9.12 6.85
CA CYS A 94 1.14 -10.44 6.67
C CYS A 94 2.30 -11.39 6.36
N SER A 95 2.26 -12.59 6.93
CA SER A 95 3.27 -13.60 6.63
C SER A 95 2.64 -14.99 6.50
N CYS A 96 3.47 -15.94 6.06
CA CYS A 96 3.10 -17.34 5.99
C CYS A 96 3.82 -18.10 7.09
N MET A 97 3.07 -18.65 8.05
CA MET A 97 3.59 -19.59 9.03
C MET A 97 4.18 -20.81 8.28
N THR A 98 5.43 -21.13 8.60
CA THR A 98 6.16 -22.31 8.10
C THR A 98 5.87 -23.56 8.92
#